data_AF-A0A151WSR5-F1
#
_entry.id   AF-A0A151WSR5-F1
#
_cell.length_a   1.000
_cell.length_b   1.000
_cell.length_c   1.000
_cell.angle_alpha   90.00
_cell.angle_beta   90.00
_cell.angle_gamma   90.00
#
_symmetry.space_group_name_H-M   'P 1'
#
loop_
_entity.id
_entity.type
_entity.pdbx_description
1 polymer ?
#
loop_
_entity_poly.entity_id
_entity_poly.type
_entity_poly.pdbx_seq_one_letter_code
_entity_poly.pdbx_strand_id
1 'polypeptide(L)' 'MTGCCIVGCYNSSEKGFSMKRFPSNLERRALWLEKIGRKNWQLSKYHHICEVSTKCNY' A
#
# COMPACT_ATOMS: atom_id res chain seq x y z
N MET A 1 14.38 -6.15 1.42
CA MET A 1 13.54 -5.71 2.55
C MET A 1 12.40 -4.89 1.99
N THR A 2 11.17 -5.41 1.99
CA THR A 2 10.00 -4.70 1.44
C THR A 2 9.23 -4.08 2.60
N GLY A 3 9.00 -2.76 2.53
CA GLY A 3 8.27 -1.96 3.51
C GLY A 3 6.91 -1.53 2.98
N CYS A 4 5.95 -1.27 3.88
CA CYS A 4 4.68 -0.68 3.49
C CYS A 4 4.89 0.76 2.99
N CYS A 5 4.26 1.14 1.88
CA CYS A 5 4.41 2.49 1.32
C CYS A 5 3.53 3.56 1.99
N ILE A 6 2.72 3.16 2.97
CA ILE A 6 1.77 4.04 3.65
C ILE A 6 2.51 4.91 4.66
N VAL A 7 2.18 6.20 4.66
CA VAL A 7 2.78 7.19 5.57
C VAL A 7 2.45 6.80 7.01
N GLY A 8 3.47 6.72 7.86
CA GLY A 8 3.32 6.30 9.26
C GLY A 8 3.23 4.78 9.47
N CYS A 9 3.28 3.97 8.40
CA CYS A 9 3.29 2.53 8.53
C CYS A 9 4.72 1.96 8.51
N TYR A 10 5.15 1.39 9.64
CA TYR A 10 6.47 0.76 9.79
C TYR A 10 6.42 -0.77 9.65
N ASN A 11 5.37 -1.28 9.01
CA ASN A 11 5.20 -2.70 8.77
C ASN A 11 6.06 -3.14 7.59
N SER A 12 6.80 -4.23 7.79
CA SER A 12 7.70 -4.82 6.81
C SER A 12 7.42 -6.31 6.67
N SER A 13 7.80 -6.89 5.52
CA SER A 13 7.73 -8.34 5.33
C SER A 13 8.59 -9.10 6.34
N GLU A 14 9.66 -8.47 6.84
CA GLU A 14 10.56 -9.04 7.86
C GLU A 14 9.88 -9.18 9.23
N LYS A 15 8.94 -8.28 9.55
CA LYS A 15 8.11 -8.37 10.76
C LYS A 15 6.97 -9.41 10.64
N GLY A 16 6.89 -10.16 9.54
CA GLY A 16 5.87 -11.17 9.30
C GLY A 16 4.54 -10.65 8.74
N PHE A 17 4.47 -9.38 8.31
CA PHE A 17 3.24 -8.83 7.73
C PHE A 17 3.08 -9.19 6.25
N SER A 18 1.86 -9.57 5.86
CA SER A 18 1.55 -9.83 4.45
C SER A 18 1.55 -8.53 3.65
N MET A 19 2.33 -8.51 2.57
CA MET A 19 2.47 -7.36 1.68
C MET A 19 1.73 -7.59 0.36
N LYS A 20 0.70 -6.79 0.11
CA LYS A 20 -0.06 -6.81 -1.13
C LYS A 20 0.50 -5.80 -2.12
N ARG A 21 0.63 -6.24 -3.38
CA ARG A 21 0.90 -5.34 -4.50
C ARG A 21 -0.38 -4.60 -4.88
N PHE A 22 -0.19 -3.47 -5.57
CA PHE A 22 -1.31 -2.73 -6.14
C PHE A 22 -2.03 -3.58 -7.18
N PRO A 23 -3.36 -3.49 -7.25
CA PRO A 23 -4.12 -4.18 -8.27
C PRO A 23 -3.74 -3.66 -9.66
N SER A 24 -3.77 -4.55 -10.65
CA SER A 24 -3.56 -4.19 -12.06
C SER A 24 -4.69 -3.31 -12.61
N ASN A 25 -5.89 -3.39 -12.02
CA ASN A 25 -7.02 -2.55 -12.38
C ASN A 25 -6.75 -1.09 -11.95
N LEU A 26 -6.78 -0.18 -12.93
CA LEU A 26 -6.49 1.24 -12.76
C LEU A 26 -7.49 1.95 -11.84
N GLU A 27 -8.77 1.59 -11.87
CA GLU A 27 -9.82 2.18 -11.03
C GLU A 27 -9.59 1.83 -9.56
N ARG A 28 -9.37 0.54 -9.26
CA ARG A 28 -9.05 0.10 -7.90
C ARG A 28 -7.74 0.72 -7.40
N ARG A 29 -6.76 0.87 -8.29
CA ARG A 29 -5.49 1.51 -7.98
C ARG A 29 -5.66 3.00 -7.69
N ALA A 30 -6.53 3.71 -8.41
CA ALA A 30 -6.86 5.11 -8.14
C ALA A 30 -7.54 5.28 -6.78
N LEU A 31 -8.53 4.43 -6.45
CA LEU A 31 -9.18 4.42 -5.14
C LEU A 31 -8.18 4.18 -4.01
N TRP A 32 -7.22 3.27 -4.20
CA TRP A 32 -6.17 3.02 -3.21
C TRP A 32 -5.27 4.24 -3.04
N LEU A 33 -4.87 4.90 -4.13
CA LEU A 33 -4.06 6.12 -4.07
C LEU A 33 -4.78 7.26 -3.35
N GLU A 34 -6.07 7.43 -3.62
CA GLU A 34 -6.91 8.41 -2.95
C GLU A 34 -6.95 8.16 -1.44
N LYS A 35 -7.15 6.90 -1.02
CA LYS A 35 -7.15 6.53 0.40
C LYS A 35 -5.80 6.69 1.11
N ILE A 36 -4.69 6.53 0.38
CA ILE A 36 -3.35 6.75 0.94
C ILE A 36 -3.08 8.25 1.12
N GLY A 37 -3.87 9.13 0.50
CA GLY A 37 -3.79 10.58 0.69
C GLY A 37 -2.53 11.24 0.14
N ARG A 38 -1.78 10.54 -0.73
CA ARG A 38 -0.55 11.08 -1.32
C ARG A 38 -0.85 11.69 -2.70
N LYS A 39 -1.01 13.02 -2.73
CA LYS A 39 -1.02 13.80 -3.98
C LYS A 39 0.30 13.59 -4.74
N ASN A 40 0.22 13.33 -6.04
CA ASN A 40 1.35 13.18 -6.98
C ASN A 40 2.25 11.95 -6.76
N TRP A 41 1.73 10.86 -6.20
CA TRP A 41 2.53 9.64 -6.02
C TRP A 41 2.60 8.79 -7.29
N GLN A 42 3.80 8.64 -7.85
CA GLN A 42 4.03 7.65 -8.90
C GLN A 42 4.20 6.27 -8.27
N LEU A 43 3.30 5.37 -8.67
CA LEU A 43 3.36 3.97 -8.29
C LEU A 43 4.48 3.25 -9.04
N SER A 44 5.64 3.16 -8.41
CA SER A 44 6.66 2.18 -8.75
C SER A 44 6.22 0.74 -8.42
N LYS A 45 6.67 -0.20 -9.25
CA LYS A 45 6.48 -1.67 -9.11
C LYS A 45 6.98 -2.25 -7.78
N TYR A 46 7.80 -1.50 -7.05
CA TYR A 46 8.35 -1.86 -5.74
C TYR A 46 7.51 -1.36 -4.56
N HIS A 47 6.39 -0.66 -4.79
CA HIS A 47 5.51 -0.27 -3.69
C HIS A 47 4.56 -1.41 -3.33
N HIS A 48 4.53 -1.70 -2.04
CA HIS A 48 3.66 -2.69 -1.44
C HIS A 48 2.90 -2.07 -0.27
N ILE A 49 1.72 -2.61 0.02
CA ILE A 49 0.89 -2.19 1.16
C ILE A 49 0.71 -3.39 2.08
N CYS A 50 0.83 -3.19 3.39
CA CYS A 50 0.57 -4.26 4.34
C CYS A 50 -0.93 -4.51 4.48
N GLU A 51 -1.28 -5.75 4.82
CA GLU A 51 -2.68 -6.16 5.03
C GLU A 51 -3.43 -5.31 6.08
N VAL A 52 -2.72 -4.79 7.10
CA VAL A 52 -3.30 -3.96 8.16
C VAL A 52 -3.90 -2.68 7.59
N SER A 53 -3.19 -2.06 6.65
CA SER A 53 -3.65 -0.80 6.08
C SER A 53 -4.79 -0.98 5.08
N THR A 54 -4.88 -2.15 4.45
CA THR A 54 -6.05 -2.52 3.62
C THR A 54 -7.28 -2.86 4.44
N LYS A 55 -7.09 -3.25 5.71
CA LYS A 55 -8.17 -3.65 6.63
C LYS A 55 -8.80 -2.45 7.36
N CYS A 56 -8.20 -1.26 7.37
CA CYS A 56 -8.77 -0.09 8.05
C CYS A 56 -9.91 0.58 7.24
N ASN A 57 -10.92 -0.21 6.83
CA ASN A 57 -12.20 0.21 6.25
C ASN A 57 -13.32 -0.71 6.75
N TYR A 58 -13.35 -0.98 8.05
CA TYR A 58 -14.50 -1.53 8.76
C TYR A 58 -14.59 -0.88 10.14
#